data_AF-A0A369FM56-F1
#
_entry.id   AF-A0A369FM56-F1
#
_cell.length_a   1.000
_cell.length_b   1.000
_cell.length_c   1.000
_cell.angle_alpha   90.00
_cell.angle_beta   90.00
_cell.angle_gamma   90.00
#
_symmetry.space_group_name_H-M   'P 1'
#
loop_
_entity.id
_entity.type
_entity.pdbx_description
1 polymer ?
#
loop_
_entity_poly.entity_id
_entity_poly.type
_entity_poly.pdbx_seq_one_letter_code
_entity_poly.pdbx_strand_id
1 'polypeptide(L)' 'FSPHSLRYAWAQDAIRHYLAQGFSEKESLALTATDLGHGDGRGRWVKQVYGYRWKRE' A
#
# COMPACT_ATOMS: atom_id res chain seq x y z
N PHE A 1 -19.78 2.46 9.39
CA PHE A 1 -18.52 2.65 8.63
C PHE A 1 -17.38 2.53 9.62
N SER A 2 -16.53 1.50 9.50
CA SER A 2 -15.34 1.42 10.37
C SER A 2 -14.24 2.25 9.72
N PRO A 3 -13.65 3.26 10.38
CA PRO A 3 -12.55 4.04 9.80
C PRO A 3 -11.37 3.17 9.36
N HIS A 4 -11.24 1.96 9.93
CA HIS A 4 -10.22 1.00 9.56
C HIS A 4 -10.42 0.42 8.16
N SER A 5 -11.66 0.13 7.75
CA SER A 5 -11.92 -0.44 6.42
C SER A 5 -11.64 0.55 5.30
N LEU A 6 -11.88 1.84 5.53
CA LEU A 6 -11.52 2.89 4.57
C LEU A 6 -10.01 3.02 4.39
N ARG A 7 -9.25 3.00 5.50
CA ARG A 7 -7.78 3.07 5.44
C ARG A 7 -7.20 1.88 4.68
N TYR A 8 -7.79 0.70 4.81
CA TYR A 8 -7.38 -0.50 4.06
C TYR A 8 -7.66 -0.37 2.57
N ALA A 9 -8.88 0.02 2.20
CA ALA A 9 -9.24 0.20 0.79
C ALA A 9 -8.34 1.25 0.12
N TRP A 10 -8.16 2.39 0.79
CA TRP A 10 -7.29 3.47 0.30
C TRP A 10 -5.84 2.99 0.14
N ALA A 11 -5.27 2.30 1.12
CA ALA A 11 -3.89 1.83 1.03
C ALA A 11 -3.70 0.81 -0.10
N GLN A 12 -4.69 -0.06 -0.34
CA GLN A 12 -4.63 -1.02 -1.45
C GLN A 12 -4.68 -0.33 -2.81
N ASP A 13 -5.57 0.67 -2.96
CA ASP A 13 -5.68 1.44 -4.19
C ASP A 13 -4.43 2.29 -4.45
N ALA A 14 -3.84 2.89 -3.40
CA ALA A 14 -2.58 3.62 -3.51
C ALA A 14 -1.44 2.72 -4.01
N ILE A 15 -1.28 1.51 -3.45
CA ILE A 15 -0.23 0.61 -3.93
C ILE A 15 -0.48 0.19 -5.38
N ARG A 16 -1.73 -0.11 -5.76
CA ARG A 16 -2.09 -0.44 -7.16
C ARG A 16 -1.81 0.72 -8.11
N HIS A 17 -2.10 1.94 -7.69
CA HIS A 17 -1.84 3.14 -8.46
C HIS A 17 -0.35 3.32 -8.77
N TYR A 18 0.52 3.18 -7.76
CA TYR A 18 1.97 3.26 -7.96
C TYR A 18 2.52 2.11 -8.81
N LEU A 19 2.03 0.88 -8.62
CA LEU A 19 2.40 -0.24 -9.49
C LEU A 19 1.99 0.01 -10.94
N ALA A 20 0.81 0.57 -11.18
CA ALA A 20 0.32 0.90 -12.53
C ALA A 20 1.12 2.05 -13.19
N GLN A 21 1.78 2.89 -12.39
CA GLN A 21 2.72 3.91 -12.88
C GLN A 21 4.11 3.34 -13.23
N GLY A 22 4.36 2.05 -12.97
CA GLY A 22 5.62 1.38 -13.29
C GLY A 22 6.64 1.39 -12.15
N PHE A 23 6.27 1.85 -10.95
CA PHE A 23 7.12 1.71 -9.78
C PHE A 23 7.28 0.24 -9.40
N SER A 24 8.45 -0.11 -8.85
CA SER A 24 8.64 -1.43 -8.27
C SER A 24 7.72 -1.63 -7.06
N GLU A 25 7.51 -2.88 -6.66
CA GLU A 25 6.75 -3.19 -5.45
C GLU A 25 7.37 -2.49 -4.22
N LYS A 26 8.70 -2.47 -4.12
CA LYS A 26 9.41 -1.82 -3.00
C LYS A 26 9.12 -0.31 -2.95
N GLU A 27 9.18 0.37 -4.08
CA GLU A 27 8.90 1.80 -4.19
C GLU A 27 7.42 2.09 -3.91
N SER A 28 6.51 1.30 -4.49
CA SER A 28 5.07 1.46 -4.29
C SER A 28 4.68 1.32 -2.81
N LEU A 29 5.30 0.38 -2.10
CA LEU A 29 5.11 0.19 -0.66
C LEU A 29 5.71 1.32 0.18
N ALA A 30 6.88 1.85 -0.23
CA ALA A 30 7.52 2.98 0.44
C ALA A 30 6.72 4.27 0.29
N LEU A 31 6.20 4.55 -0.92
CA LEU A 31 5.33 5.69 -1.20
C LEU A 31 4.03 5.61 -0.38
N THR A 32 3.37 4.45 -0.41
CA THR A 32 2.17 4.23 0.40
C THR A 32 2.45 4.41 1.90
N ALA A 33 3.61 3.95 2.39
CA ALA A 33 4.00 4.16 3.78
C ALA A 33 4.20 5.65 4.12
N THR A 34 4.81 6.41 3.21
CA THR A 34 4.97 7.86 3.33
C THR A 34 3.63 8.58 3.39
N ASP A 35 2.70 8.27 2.49
CA ASP A 35 1.37 8.90 2.45
C ASP A 35 0.52 8.58 3.69
N LEU A 36 0.69 7.39 4.27
CA LEU A 36 0.08 7.01 5.53
C LEU A 36 0.69 7.72 6.76
N GLY A 37 1.75 8.52 6.56
CA GLY A 37 2.47 9.25 7.60
C GLY A 37 3.52 8.42 8.33
N HIS A 38 3.98 7.30 7.75
CA HIS A 38 4.93 6.38 8.39
C HIS A 38 6.37 6.52 7.86
N GLY A 39 6.60 7.32 6.81
CA GLY A 39 7.87 7.43 6.11
C GLY A 39 8.20 6.22 5.23
N ASP A 40 9.26 6.30 4.45
CA ASP A 40 9.66 5.32 3.42
C ASP A 40 10.17 3.98 4.00
N GLY A 41 10.63 3.96 5.25
CA GLY A 41 11.16 2.76 5.93
C GLY A 41 10.12 1.68 6.29
N ARG A 42 8.81 1.93 6.12
CA ARG A 42 7.73 1.02 6.56
C ARG A 42 7.05 0.20 5.47
N GLY A 43 7.62 0.14 4.26
CA GLY A 43 7.03 -0.63 3.15
C GLY A 43 6.75 -2.11 3.46
N ARG A 44 7.60 -2.77 4.27
CA ARG A 44 7.36 -4.15 4.73
C ARG A 44 6.11 -4.27 5.60
N TRP A 45 5.87 -3.30 6.48
CA TRP A 45 4.69 -3.28 7.35
C TRP A 45 3.42 -3.00 6.52
N VAL A 46 3.49 -2.07 5.56
CA VAL A 46 2.40 -1.81 4.61
C VAL A 46 2.00 -3.09 3.89
N LYS A 47 2.97 -3.89 3.41
CA LYS A 47 2.69 -5.19 2.79
C LYS A 47 2.02 -6.18 3.73
N GLN A 48 2.41 -6.23 5.00
CA GLN A 48 1.81 -7.15 5.98
C GLN A 48 0.38 -6.76 6.37
N VAL A 49 0.12 -5.45 6.47
CA VAL A 49 -1.17 -4.93 6.93
C VAL A 49 -2.16 -4.79 5.78
N TYR A 50 -1.73 -4.26 4.64
CA TYR A 50 -2.59 -3.92 3.51
C TYR A 50 -2.44 -4.85 2.31
N GLY A 51 -1.35 -5.62 2.22
CA GLY A 51 -1.07 -6.55 1.12
C GLY A 51 -1.94 -7.81 1.18
N TYR A 52 -3.25 -7.63 1.02
CA TYR A 52 -4.22 -8.70 0.97
C TYR A 52 -4.09 -9.42 -0.39
N ARG A 53 -3.15 -10.38 -0.48
CA ARG A 53 -2.93 -11.29 -1.63
C ARG A 53 -3.09 -10.61 -3.00
N TRP A 54 -1.99 -10.11 -3.58
CA TRP A 54 -1.83 -10.07 -5.05
C TRP A 54 -1.77 -11.51 -5.60
N LYS A 55 -2.83 -12.30 -5.43
CA LYS A 55 -3.04 -13.41 -6.34
C LYS A 55 -3.67 -12.77 -7.58
N ARG A 56 -2.84 -12.61 -8.61
CA ARG A 56 -3.34 -12.55 -9.98
C ARG A 56 -4.33 -13.70 -10.17
N GLU A 57 -5.54 -13.37 -10.60
CA GLU A 57 -6.34 -14.29 -11.42
C GLU A 57 -5.63 -14.50 -12.78
#